data_AF-A0AAJ7TUW2-F1
#
_entry.id   AF-A0AAJ7TUW2-F1
#
_cell.length_a   1.000
_cell.length_b   1.000
_cell.length_c   1.000
_cell.angle_alpha   90.00
_cell.angle_beta   90.00
_cell.angle_gamma   90.00
#
_symmetry.space_group_name_H-M   'P 1'
#
loop_
_entity.id
_entity.type
_entity.pdbx_description
1 polymer ?
#
loop_
_entity_poly.entity_id
_entity_poly.type
_entity_poly.pdbx_seq_one_letter_code
_entity_poly.pdbx_strand_id
1 'polypeptide(L)'
;MGRRRRKSPVCRRAEGTSERGFERATMSEEKDDRPMQKFDLEKEMELRFEVEPQQTATLELLSGMGEIFGTELTRNKRYVFDAGSKVAVFTWHGCSVQLTGLTEVAYVAKETPMLLYLNVHAALEQMRVQAERQEEERGPRVMVAGPGDVGKSTLCRLLCSYAARLGRRPTLVELDVGQGSVSIPGTLALLYIERPADTEEGFNLQAPLVYHFGSTTPSSNVKLYNKVVSKLADVFDQRCKVNRRAAISGCVINTCGWVKGAGYQALIHAATAFEVDVILVLDQERLYTELKRDLPHFVKTVLLPKSGGVVERSKDFRREGRDELVRRYFYGFRNAYFPHAFDVKFSDVKLYKVGAPPIPDSCLPLGMSQEENQLKVVPITPGRDLVHHVLSLSMAESTQENLVEASVAGFLVVTAVDSERQVFTVLSPAPRPLPRSILLVMDIRFMDLK
;
A
#
# COMPACT_ATOMS: atom_id res chain seq x y z
N MET A 1 -71.20 -13.34 30.99
CA MET A 1 -71.92 -14.53 30.48
C MET A 1 -71.38 -14.88 29.08
N GLY A 2 -70.81 -16.09 28.94
CA GLY A 2 -70.94 -16.96 27.77
C GLY A 2 -70.42 -16.57 26.37
N ARG A 3 -69.34 -17.29 25.96
CA ARG A 3 -69.09 -17.93 24.63
C ARG A 3 -68.74 -17.00 23.45
N ARG A 4 -67.81 -17.34 22.53
CA ARG A 4 -67.16 -18.61 22.15
C ARG A 4 -65.87 -18.29 21.35
N ARG A 5 -64.74 -18.91 21.74
CA ARG A 5 -63.52 -19.04 20.93
C ARG A 5 -63.69 -20.20 19.93
N ARG A 6 -63.23 -20.04 18.68
CA ARG A 6 -63.05 -21.14 17.71
C ARG A 6 -61.63 -21.73 17.86
N LYS A 7 -61.57 -23.06 17.87
CA LYS A 7 -60.35 -23.89 17.94
C LYS A 7 -59.83 -24.19 16.52
N SER A 8 -58.52 -24.32 16.39
CA SER A 8 -57.82 -25.05 15.32
C SER A 8 -56.70 -25.90 15.95
N PRO A 9 -56.28 -27.03 15.35
CA PRO A 9 -55.92 -28.23 16.09
C PRO A 9 -54.42 -28.40 16.40
N VAL A 10 -54.20 -29.15 17.48
CA VAL A 10 -52.92 -29.70 17.96
C VAL A 10 -52.42 -30.77 17.00
N CYS A 11 -51.16 -30.69 16.57
CA CYS A 11 -50.45 -31.78 15.92
C CYS A 11 -49.38 -32.34 16.87
N ARG A 12 -49.39 -33.67 17.01
CA ARG A 12 -48.64 -34.47 17.99
C ARG A 12 -47.15 -34.52 17.64
N ARG A 13 -46.30 -34.42 18.67
CA ARG A 13 -44.88 -34.81 18.60
C ARG A 13 -44.79 -36.32 18.40
N ALA A 14 -44.05 -36.76 17.38
CA ALA A 14 -43.56 -38.12 17.25
C ALA A 14 -42.09 -38.12 17.67
N GLU A 15 -41.80 -38.91 18.69
CA GLU A 15 -40.46 -39.30 19.12
C GLU A 15 -39.87 -40.28 18.10
N GLY A 16 -38.61 -40.05 17.72
CA GLY A 16 -37.84 -40.89 16.82
C GLY A 16 -36.36 -40.66 17.09
N THR A 17 -35.83 -41.47 18.01
CA THR A 17 -34.43 -41.52 18.43
C THR A 17 -33.53 -41.96 17.28
N SER A 18 -32.54 -41.13 16.95
CA SER A 18 -31.35 -41.48 16.16
C SER A 18 -30.18 -40.78 16.83
N GLU A 19 -29.61 -41.43 17.85
CA GLU A 19 -28.33 -41.06 18.43
C GLU A 19 -27.25 -41.17 17.34
N ARG A 20 -26.84 -40.04 16.78
CA ARG A 20 -25.52 -39.90 16.16
C ARG A 20 -24.70 -39.04 17.09
N GLY A 21 -23.72 -39.68 17.74
CA GLY A 21 -22.78 -39.02 18.61
C GLY A 21 -22.15 -37.83 17.91
N PHE A 22 -22.19 -36.68 18.58
CA PHE A 22 -21.27 -35.58 18.31
C PHE A 22 -19.90 -36.03 18.82
N GLU A 23 -19.14 -36.71 17.97
CA GLU A 23 -17.70 -36.84 18.17
C GLU A 23 -17.10 -35.44 18.09
N ARG A 24 -16.58 -34.95 19.22
CA ARG A 24 -15.61 -33.87 19.22
C ARG A 24 -14.46 -34.32 18.34
N ALA A 25 -14.33 -33.72 17.16
CA ALA A 25 -13.11 -33.78 16.39
C ALA A 25 -12.00 -33.15 17.25
N THR A 26 -11.28 -33.99 17.99
CA THR A 26 -9.93 -33.69 18.42
C THR A 26 -9.15 -33.40 17.15
N MET A 27 -8.76 -32.14 16.95
CA MET A 27 -7.75 -31.79 15.96
C MET A 27 -6.52 -32.61 16.34
N SER A 28 -6.29 -33.71 15.63
CA SER A 28 -5.00 -34.37 15.61
C SER A 28 -3.98 -33.32 15.22
N GLU A 29 -2.96 -33.13 16.04
CA GLU A 29 -1.74 -32.43 15.63
C GLU A 29 -1.19 -33.17 14.41
N GLU A 30 -1.53 -32.71 13.21
CA GLU A 30 -0.86 -33.13 12.00
C GLU A 30 0.62 -32.81 12.22
N LYS A 31 1.44 -33.85 12.24
CA LYS A 31 2.88 -33.71 12.40
C LYS A 31 3.39 -32.98 11.17
N ASP A 32 3.77 -31.71 11.35
CA ASP A 32 4.35 -30.91 10.28
C ASP A 32 5.77 -31.44 10.00
N ASP A 33 5.90 -32.30 8.98
CA ASP A 33 7.16 -32.95 8.59
C ASP A 33 8.14 -31.99 7.89
N ARG A 34 7.78 -30.71 7.72
CA ARG A 34 8.67 -29.69 7.16
C ARG A 34 9.88 -29.44 8.08
N PRO A 35 11.04 -29.05 7.52
CA PRO A 35 12.22 -28.78 8.33
C PRO A 35 11.93 -27.66 9.33
N MET A 36 12.29 -27.90 10.59
CA MET A 36 12.13 -26.96 11.69
C MET A 36 13.50 -26.53 12.20
N GLN A 37 13.71 -25.22 12.28
CA GLN A 37 14.94 -24.62 12.80
C GLN A 37 14.61 -23.68 13.95
N LYS A 38 15.34 -23.81 15.05
CA LYS A 38 15.22 -22.93 16.20
C LYS A 38 16.36 -21.91 16.17
N PHE A 39 16.03 -20.64 16.36
CA PHE A 39 16.99 -19.55 16.44
C PHE A 39 16.85 -18.85 17.79
N ASP A 40 17.95 -18.78 18.54
CA ASP A 40 18.06 -17.99 19.76
C ASP A 40 18.78 -16.68 19.41
N LEU A 41 18.08 -15.56 19.55
CA LEU A 41 18.57 -14.21 19.23
C LEU A 41 18.93 -13.50 20.52
N GLU A 42 20.15 -12.98 20.59
CA GLU A 42 20.57 -12.08 21.67
C GLU A 42 20.00 -10.68 21.46
N LYS A 43 20.18 -9.82 22.46
CA LYS A 43 19.82 -8.41 22.40
C LYS A 43 20.38 -7.74 21.14
N GLU A 44 19.54 -6.95 20.47
CA GLU A 44 19.86 -6.12 19.30
C GLU A 44 20.26 -6.91 18.04
N MET A 45 19.91 -8.20 17.97
CA MET A 45 20.09 -9.03 16.78
C MET A 45 18.79 -9.20 16.00
N GLU A 46 18.91 -9.59 14.72
CA GLU A 46 17.76 -10.02 13.91
C GLU A 46 18.00 -11.33 13.17
N LEU A 47 16.98 -12.17 13.10
CA LEU A 47 16.92 -13.30 12.18
C LEU A 47 16.45 -12.78 10.83
N ARG A 48 17.23 -12.97 9.78
CA ARG A 48 16.86 -12.70 8.39
C ARG A 48 16.60 -14.01 7.68
N PHE A 49 15.48 -14.10 6.98
CA PHE A 49 15.19 -15.25 6.14
C PHE A 49 14.45 -14.89 4.86
N GLU A 50 14.64 -15.73 3.84
CA GLU A 50 13.94 -15.68 2.56
C GLU A 50 13.25 -17.01 2.30
N VAL A 51 11.94 -16.96 2.03
CA VAL A 51 11.14 -18.14 1.74
C VAL A 51 11.41 -18.63 0.33
N GLU A 52 11.66 -19.92 0.16
CA GLU A 52 11.90 -20.53 -1.15
C GLU A 52 10.74 -20.26 -2.14
N PRO A 53 11.04 -20.14 -3.46
CA PRO A 53 10.02 -20.04 -4.48
C PRO A 53 9.02 -21.19 -4.38
N GLN A 54 7.72 -20.87 -4.52
CA GLN A 54 6.60 -21.83 -4.43
C GLN A 54 6.43 -22.51 -3.06
N GLN A 55 7.20 -22.12 -2.03
CA GLN A 55 7.08 -22.65 -0.67
C GLN A 55 6.43 -21.63 0.27
N THR A 56 6.03 -22.10 1.45
CA THR A 56 5.63 -21.24 2.57
C THR A 56 6.48 -21.54 3.79
N ALA A 57 6.78 -20.51 4.58
CA ALA A 57 7.44 -20.66 5.87
C ALA A 57 6.51 -20.22 7.00
N THR A 58 6.65 -20.84 8.16
CA THR A 58 5.90 -20.51 9.37
C THR A 58 6.88 -20.10 10.46
N LEU A 59 6.65 -18.93 11.06
CA LEU A 59 7.42 -18.42 12.18
C LEU A 59 6.59 -18.45 13.46
N GLU A 60 7.21 -18.84 14.57
CA GLU A 60 6.60 -18.79 15.90
C GLU A 60 7.58 -18.22 16.93
N LEU A 61 7.10 -17.30 17.78
CA LEU A 61 7.85 -16.80 18.93
C LEU A 61 7.68 -17.75 20.12
N LEU A 62 8.76 -18.41 20.54
CA LEU A 62 8.74 -19.38 21.64
C LEU A 62 8.94 -18.72 23.01
N SER A 63 9.84 -17.72 23.10
CA SER A 63 10.16 -16.98 24.32
C SER A 63 10.77 -15.61 24.03
N GLY A 64 10.74 -14.72 25.03
CA GLY A 64 11.27 -13.35 24.93
C GLY A 64 10.35 -12.41 24.15
N MET A 65 10.93 -11.38 23.54
CA MET A 65 10.20 -10.37 22.76
C MET A 65 10.86 -10.19 21.40
N GLY A 66 10.10 -10.35 20.32
CA GLY A 66 10.57 -10.10 18.95
C GLY A 66 9.58 -9.23 18.20
N GLU A 67 10.04 -8.57 17.15
CA GLU A 67 9.20 -7.74 16.27
C GLU A 67 9.59 -7.89 14.80
N ILE A 68 8.61 -7.75 13.92
CA ILE A 68 8.81 -7.66 12.47
C ILE A 68 8.43 -6.25 12.04
N PHE A 69 9.43 -5.47 11.61
CA PHE A 69 9.26 -4.10 11.11
C PHE A 69 8.38 -3.21 12.01
N GLY A 70 8.61 -3.32 13.33
CA GLY A 70 7.94 -2.53 14.37
C GLY A 70 6.66 -3.13 14.92
N THR A 71 6.25 -4.30 14.43
CA THR A 71 5.08 -5.06 14.91
C THR A 71 5.53 -6.13 15.88
N GLU A 72 5.05 -6.08 17.12
CA GLU A 72 5.38 -7.07 18.15
C GLU A 72 4.82 -8.45 17.81
N LEU A 73 5.64 -9.48 17.99
CA LEU A 73 5.24 -10.87 17.87
C LEU A 73 4.53 -11.35 19.13
N THR A 74 3.44 -12.09 18.93
CA THR A 74 2.70 -12.75 20.01
C THR A 74 3.28 -14.13 20.23
N ARG A 75 3.59 -14.46 21.50
CA ARG A 75 4.11 -15.77 21.88
C ARG A 75 3.16 -16.88 21.47
N ASN A 76 3.70 -17.95 20.90
CA ASN A 76 2.99 -19.13 20.40
C ASN A 76 1.95 -18.85 19.29
N LYS A 77 1.98 -17.66 18.68
CA LYS A 77 1.22 -17.39 17.45
C LYS A 77 2.06 -17.81 16.25
N ARG A 78 1.45 -18.58 15.35
CA ARG A 78 2.05 -18.96 14.06
C ARG A 78 1.77 -17.89 13.02
N TYR A 79 2.83 -17.44 12.36
CA TYR A 79 2.81 -16.46 11.28
C TYR A 79 3.27 -17.12 9.99
N VAL A 80 2.50 -17.01 8.90
CA VAL A 80 2.84 -17.68 7.64
C VAL A 80 3.31 -16.65 6.62
N PHE A 81 4.41 -16.97 5.95
CA PHE A 81 5.01 -16.15 4.93
C PHE A 81 5.01 -16.90 3.60
N ASP A 82 4.54 -16.23 2.56
CA ASP A 82 4.44 -16.78 1.22
C ASP A 82 5.79 -16.79 0.50
N ALA A 83 5.86 -17.50 -0.61
CA ALA A 83 7.04 -17.62 -1.46
C ALA A 83 7.67 -16.26 -1.79
N GLY A 84 9.00 -16.17 -1.72
CA GLY A 84 9.75 -14.95 -2.02
C GLY A 84 9.65 -13.86 -0.94
N SER A 85 8.96 -14.12 0.17
CA SER A 85 8.94 -13.23 1.33
C SER A 85 10.35 -13.09 1.91
N LYS A 86 10.79 -11.84 2.09
CA LYS A 86 12.05 -11.47 2.72
C LYS A 86 11.75 -10.81 4.06
N VAL A 87 12.08 -11.48 5.15
CA VAL A 87 11.62 -11.12 6.50
C VAL A 87 12.81 -10.93 7.43
N ALA A 88 12.69 -9.96 8.33
CA ALA A 88 13.62 -9.77 9.44
C ALA A 88 12.85 -9.74 10.76
N VAL A 89 13.23 -10.62 11.69
CA VAL A 89 12.69 -10.68 13.06
C VAL A 89 13.75 -10.10 13.98
N PHE A 90 13.50 -8.92 14.53
CA PHE A 90 14.44 -8.20 15.40
C PHE A 90 14.04 -8.33 16.88
N THR A 91 15.01 -8.23 17.79
CA THR A 91 14.74 -8.17 19.23
C THR A 91 15.56 -7.11 19.97
N TRP A 92 14.90 -6.32 20.82
CA TRP A 92 15.55 -5.36 21.73
C TRP A 92 16.11 -5.98 23.01
N HIS A 93 15.66 -7.19 23.37
CA HIS A 93 15.91 -7.78 24.69
C HIS A 93 16.36 -9.25 24.66
N GLY A 94 16.32 -9.88 23.48
CA GLY A 94 16.52 -11.30 23.28
C GLY A 94 15.21 -12.06 23.09
N CYS A 95 15.22 -13.04 22.20
CA CYS A 95 14.08 -13.92 21.97
C CYS A 95 14.50 -15.27 21.36
N SER A 96 13.60 -16.24 21.44
CA SER A 96 13.73 -17.52 20.76
C SER A 96 12.59 -17.70 19.77
N VAL A 97 12.91 -17.99 18.53
CA VAL A 97 11.93 -18.20 17.45
C VAL A 97 12.13 -19.55 16.79
N GLN A 98 11.04 -20.14 16.33
CA GLN A 98 11.03 -21.34 15.49
C GLN A 98 10.60 -20.96 14.08
N LEU A 99 11.36 -21.42 13.10
CA LEU A 99 11.07 -21.29 11.69
C LEU A 99 10.86 -22.69 11.11
N THR A 100 9.68 -22.91 10.53
CA THR A 100 9.28 -24.18 9.93
C THR A 100 9.01 -23.97 8.44
N GLY A 101 9.60 -24.81 7.58
CA GLY A 101 9.50 -24.68 6.12
C GLY A 101 10.84 -24.45 5.45
N LEU A 102 10.81 -24.42 4.11
CA LEU A 102 12.00 -24.28 3.29
C LEU A 102 12.34 -22.80 3.04
N THR A 103 13.61 -22.47 3.21
CA THR A 103 14.14 -21.10 3.04
C THR A 103 15.43 -21.13 2.24
N GLU A 104 15.56 -20.24 1.26
CA GLU A 104 16.80 -20.11 0.48
C GLU A 104 17.97 -19.71 1.39
N VAL A 105 17.67 -18.86 2.36
CA VAL A 105 18.63 -18.37 3.34
C VAL A 105 17.92 -18.08 4.66
N ALA A 106 18.55 -18.45 5.77
CA ALA A 106 18.15 -18.08 7.13
C ALA A 106 19.40 -17.90 8.01
N TYR A 107 19.62 -16.70 8.55
CA TYR A 107 20.78 -16.41 9.40
C TYR A 107 20.50 -15.29 10.40
N VAL A 108 21.24 -15.29 11.51
CA VAL A 108 21.20 -14.24 12.52
C VAL A 108 22.22 -13.15 12.19
N ALA A 109 21.77 -11.92 12.08
CA ALA A 109 22.59 -10.74 11.88
C ALA A 109 22.75 -9.96 13.20
N LYS A 110 24.00 -9.61 13.52
CA LYS A 110 24.35 -8.80 14.70
C LYS A 110 24.37 -7.30 14.41
N GLU A 111 24.72 -6.93 13.18
CA GLU A 111 24.80 -5.54 12.75
C GLU A 111 23.49 -5.11 12.08
N THR A 112 22.79 -4.18 12.73
CA THR A 112 21.53 -3.63 12.24
C THR A 112 21.49 -2.11 12.44
N PRO A 113 20.80 -1.38 11.55
CA PRO A 113 20.58 0.06 11.72
C PRO A 113 19.43 0.39 12.70
N MET A 114 18.89 -0.59 13.44
CA MET A 114 17.67 -0.44 14.24
C MET A 114 17.80 0.63 15.32
N LEU A 115 18.97 0.79 15.95
CA LEU A 115 19.20 1.84 16.94
C LEU A 115 19.09 3.25 16.31
N LEU A 116 19.57 3.42 15.07
CA LEU A 116 19.43 4.68 14.34
C LEU A 116 17.96 4.97 14.02
N TYR A 117 17.21 3.96 13.59
CA TYR A 117 15.79 4.09 13.31
C TYR A 117 14.97 4.40 14.57
N LEU A 118 15.33 3.81 15.72
CA LEU A 118 14.74 4.13 17.02
C LEU A 118 15.05 5.56 17.44
N ASN A 119 16.29 6.03 17.28
CA ASN A 119 16.67 7.42 17.58
C ASN A 119 15.90 8.42 16.72
N VAL A 120 15.73 8.12 15.43
CA VAL A 120 14.88 8.91 14.53
C VAL A 120 13.45 8.93 15.06
N HIS A 121 12.86 7.78 15.38
CA HIS A 121 11.51 7.72 15.93
C HIS A 121 11.35 8.54 17.22
N ALA A 122 12.31 8.44 18.15
CA ALA A 122 12.31 9.20 19.40
C ALA A 122 12.36 10.72 19.16
N ALA A 123 13.19 11.19 18.23
CA ALA A 123 13.25 12.60 17.85
C ALA A 123 11.93 13.08 17.22
N LEU A 124 11.32 12.26 16.35
CA LEU A 124 10.01 12.56 15.77
C LEU A 124 8.92 12.62 16.84
N GLU A 125 8.97 11.73 17.83
CA GLU A 125 8.03 11.74 18.95
C GLU A 125 8.17 12.99 19.82
N GLN A 126 9.39 13.48 20.05
CA GLN A 126 9.61 14.77 20.73
C GLN A 126 8.94 15.92 19.97
N MET A 127 9.02 15.94 18.63
CA MET A 127 8.31 16.93 17.81
C MET A 127 6.79 16.82 17.97
N ARG A 128 6.24 15.59 18.07
CA ARG A 128 4.80 15.39 18.33
C ARG A 128 4.38 15.88 19.72
N VAL A 129 5.16 15.56 20.75
CA VAL A 129 4.91 16.01 22.13
C VAL A 129 4.94 17.55 22.22
N GLN A 130 5.87 18.18 21.52
CA GLN A 130 5.94 19.63 21.43
C GLN A 130 4.69 20.21 20.74
N ALA A 131 4.30 19.65 19.58
CA ALA A 131 3.08 20.04 18.87
C ALA A 131 1.82 19.80 19.71
N GLU A 132 1.79 18.79 20.57
CA GLU A 132 0.66 18.55 21.47
C GLU A 132 0.53 19.63 22.56
N ARG A 133 1.65 20.23 22.97
CA ARG A 133 1.68 21.30 24.00
C ARG A 133 1.39 22.68 23.43
N GLN A 134 1.64 22.92 22.15
CA GLN A 134 1.49 24.22 21.51
C GLN A 134 0.46 24.15 20.38
N GLU A 135 -0.70 24.80 20.56
CA GLU A 135 -1.84 24.68 19.65
C GLU A 135 -1.55 25.08 18.19
N GLU A 136 -0.62 26.02 17.98
CA GLU A 136 -0.23 26.50 16.65
C GLU A 136 0.76 25.57 15.94
N GLU A 137 1.45 24.69 16.66
CA GLU A 137 2.40 23.76 16.07
C GLU A 137 1.72 22.51 15.50
N ARG A 138 2.37 21.88 14.51
CA ARG A 138 1.96 20.60 13.91
C ARG A 138 3.02 19.53 14.12
N GLY A 139 2.61 18.27 14.03
CA GLY A 139 3.51 17.13 14.06
C GLY A 139 4.46 17.06 12.86
N PRO A 140 5.50 16.21 12.94
CA PRO A 140 6.53 16.15 11.93
C PRO A 140 6.02 15.54 10.62
N ARG A 141 6.40 16.17 9.51
CA ARG A 141 6.24 15.63 8.16
C ARG A 141 7.58 15.10 7.69
N VAL A 142 7.66 13.80 7.48
CA VAL A 142 8.92 13.08 7.28
C VAL A 142 8.95 12.46 5.89
N MET A 143 9.95 12.78 5.07
CA MET A 143 10.13 12.16 3.76
C MET A 143 11.30 11.19 3.75
N VAL A 144 11.10 9.99 3.21
CA VAL A 144 12.14 8.97 3.06
C VAL A 144 12.56 8.90 1.60
N ALA A 145 13.81 9.27 1.31
CA ALA A 145 14.36 9.35 -0.04
C ALA A 145 15.59 8.44 -0.21
N GLY A 146 15.85 8.00 -1.43
CA GLY A 146 16.96 7.10 -1.75
C GLY A 146 16.68 6.26 -3.00
N PRO A 147 17.71 5.64 -3.59
CA PRO A 147 17.57 4.84 -4.82
C PRO A 147 16.70 3.59 -4.60
N GLY A 148 16.53 2.77 -5.64
CA GLY A 148 15.90 1.45 -5.49
C GLY A 148 16.65 0.59 -4.46
N ASP A 149 15.92 -0.30 -3.78
CA ASP A 149 16.50 -1.37 -2.95
C ASP A 149 17.43 -0.91 -1.82
N VAL A 150 16.99 0.13 -1.09
CA VAL A 150 17.66 0.62 0.14
C VAL A 150 16.80 0.51 1.40
N GLY A 151 15.60 -0.08 1.30
CA GLY A 151 14.71 -0.32 2.45
C GLY A 151 13.74 0.81 2.81
N LYS A 152 13.45 1.74 1.88
CA LYS A 152 12.55 2.91 2.13
C LYS A 152 11.18 2.51 2.68
N SER A 153 10.48 1.59 2.00
CA SER A 153 9.14 1.14 2.42
C SER A 153 9.18 0.42 3.77
N THR A 154 10.24 -0.35 4.04
CA THR A 154 10.46 -1.02 5.34
C THR A 154 10.63 0.01 6.46
N LEU A 155 11.44 1.05 6.24
CA LEU A 155 11.61 2.13 7.21
C LEU A 155 10.30 2.91 7.43
N CYS A 156 9.54 3.19 6.37
CA CYS A 156 8.23 3.83 6.49
C CYS A 156 7.26 3.00 7.34
N ARG A 157 7.21 1.67 7.12
CA ARG A 157 6.41 0.73 7.91
C ARG A 157 6.83 0.71 9.37
N LEU A 158 8.14 0.68 9.63
CA LEU A 158 8.71 0.71 10.98
C LEU A 158 8.32 1.99 11.74
N LEU A 159 8.57 3.16 11.14
CA LEU A 159 8.29 4.46 11.77
C LEU A 159 6.79 4.66 12.03
N CYS A 160 5.93 4.25 11.11
CA CYS A 160 4.48 4.31 11.30
C CYS A 160 4.01 3.35 12.40
N SER A 161 4.55 2.13 12.44
CA SER A 161 4.18 1.12 13.45
C SER A 161 4.61 1.54 14.85
N TYR A 162 5.83 2.09 15.00
CA TYR A 162 6.29 2.65 16.28
C TYR A 162 5.42 3.83 16.74
N ALA A 163 5.08 4.76 15.84
CA ALA A 163 4.17 5.85 16.18
C ALA A 163 2.78 5.33 16.62
N ALA A 164 2.24 4.32 15.93
CA ALA A 164 0.97 3.70 16.31
C ALA A 164 1.04 3.00 17.68
N ARG A 165 2.17 2.37 18.03
CA ARG A 165 2.40 1.78 19.39
C ARG A 165 2.32 2.82 20.49
N LEU A 166 2.72 4.06 20.23
CA LEU A 166 2.61 5.19 21.16
C LEU A 166 1.23 5.90 21.09
N GLY A 167 0.24 5.31 20.40
CA GLY A 167 -1.10 5.88 20.29
C GLY A 167 -1.22 7.08 19.33
N ARG A 168 -0.13 7.41 18.62
CA ARG A 168 -0.15 8.38 17.51
C ARG A 168 -0.84 7.76 16.30
N ARG A 169 -1.24 8.60 15.36
CA ARG A 169 -1.94 8.15 14.14
C ARG A 169 -1.37 8.83 12.90
N PRO A 170 -0.13 8.51 12.50
CA PRO A 170 0.51 9.17 11.37
C PRO A 170 -0.21 8.82 10.07
N THR A 171 -0.13 9.72 9.09
CA THR A 171 -0.54 9.41 7.72
C THR A 171 0.65 8.89 6.93
N LEU A 172 0.54 7.68 6.39
CA LEU A 172 1.47 7.18 5.39
C LEU A 172 1.11 7.78 4.03
N VAL A 173 2.03 8.51 3.42
CA VAL A 173 1.92 9.03 2.05
C VAL A 173 2.73 8.13 1.14
N GLU A 174 2.09 7.51 0.17
CA GLU A 174 2.72 6.62 -0.79
C GLU A 174 2.88 7.33 -2.13
N LEU A 175 4.12 7.70 -2.45
CA LEU A 175 4.47 8.36 -3.71
C LEU A 175 5.17 7.41 -4.71
N ASP A 176 5.39 6.14 -4.36
CA ASP A 176 5.92 5.15 -5.29
C ASP A 176 4.80 4.52 -6.15
N VAL A 177 4.61 5.07 -7.35
CA VAL A 177 3.65 4.55 -8.35
C VAL A 177 4.02 3.17 -8.90
N GLY A 178 5.24 2.69 -8.67
CA GLY A 178 5.72 1.41 -9.20
C GLY A 178 5.56 0.25 -8.22
N GLN A 179 5.83 0.47 -6.94
CA GLN A 179 5.90 -0.57 -5.89
C GLN A 179 5.20 -0.16 -4.58
N GLY A 180 4.41 0.91 -4.59
CA GLY A 180 3.69 1.37 -3.40
C GLY A 180 2.74 0.30 -2.83
N SER A 181 2.58 0.31 -1.51
CA SER A 181 1.87 -0.77 -0.78
C SER A 181 0.44 -0.43 -0.34
N VAL A 182 -0.01 0.81 -0.57
CA VAL A 182 -1.32 1.30 -0.11
C VAL A 182 -2.45 0.97 -1.09
N SER A 183 -2.15 0.89 -2.38
CA SER A 183 -3.11 0.59 -3.44
C SER A 183 -2.42 -0.14 -4.60
N ILE A 184 -3.09 -0.27 -5.74
CA ILE A 184 -2.51 -0.92 -6.92
C ILE A 184 -1.41 -0.06 -7.56
N PRO A 185 -0.52 -0.64 -8.38
CA PRO A 185 0.47 0.12 -9.15
C PRO A 185 -0.18 1.19 -10.04
N GLY A 186 0.55 2.27 -10.30
CA GLY A 186 0.06 3.42 -11.06
C GLY A 186 -0.81 4.38 -10.24
N THR A 187 -0.67 4.38 -8.92
CA THR A 187 -1.44 5.23 -8.02
C THR A 187 -0.55 5.95 -7.02
N LEU A 188 -1.06 7.06 -6.50
CA LEU A 188 -0.49 7.81 -5.38
C LEU A 188 -1.55 7.87 -4.28
N ALA A 189 -1.18 7.71 -3.01
CA ALA A 189 -2.17 7.52 -1.95
C ALA A 189 -1.81 8.08 -0.58
N LEU A 190 -2.83 8.32 0.25
CA LEU A 190 -2.74 8.53 1.69
C LEU A 190 -3.41 7.37 2.43
N LEU A 191 -2.74 6.83 3.44
CA LEU A 191 -3.30 5.85 4.37
C LEU A 191 -3.16 6.34 5.81
N TYR A 192 -4.27 6.34 6.54
CA TYR A 192 -4.26 6.73 7.95
C TYR A 192 -3.95 5.53 8.83
N ILE A 193 -2.85 5.60 9.58
CA ILE A 193 -2.38 4.47 10.39
C ILE A 193 -2.91 4.60 11.80
N GLU A 194 -3.85 3.74 12.19
CA GLU A 194 -4.38 3.70 13.56
C GLU A 194 -3.75 2.62 14.43
N ARG A 195 -3.20 1.58 13.81
CA ARG A 195 -2.62 0.41 14.47
C ARG A 195 -1.31 0.04 13.75
N PRO A 196 -0.37 -0.62 14.45
CA PRO A 196 0.79 -1.23 13.80
C PRO A 196 0.34 -2.13 12.64
N ALA A 197 1.21 -2.30 11.65
CA ALA A 197 0.95 -3.23 10.57
C ALA A 197 0.69 -4.64 11.14
N ASP A 198 -0.19 -5.43 10.54
CA ASP A 198 -0.16 -6.87 10.74
C ASP A 198 1.14 -7.43 10.14
N THR A 199 1.70 -8.46 10.73
CA THR A 199 2.97 -9.06 10.30
C THR A 199 2.89 -9.64 8.88
N GLU A 200 1.78 -10.29 8.55
CA GLU A 200 1.57 -11.00 7.28
C GLU A 200 0.89 -10.05 6.27
N GLU A 201 -0.15 -9.35 6.72
CA GLU A 201 -0.97 -8.52 5.84
C GLU A 201 -0.36 -7.13 5.59
N GLY A 202 0.36 -6.56 6.54
CA GLY A 202 0.78 -5.16 6.49
C GLY A 202 -0.27 -4.23 7.10
N PHE A 203 -0.33 -2.97 6.68
CA PHE A 203 -1.30 -2.02 7.23
C PHE A 203 -2.73 -2.35 6.78
N ASN A 204 -3.70 -2.15 7.68
CA ASN A 204 -5.12 -2.22 7.32
C ASN A 204 -5.46 -1.11 6.31
N LEU A 205 -5.86 -1.51 5.10
CA LEU A 205 -6.18 -0.61 3.99
C LEU A 205 -7.62 -0.07 4.06
N GLN A 206 -8.06 0.33 5.26
CA GLN A 206 -9.41 0.89 5.44
C GLN A 206 -9.46 2.34 4.93
N ALA A 207 -10.26 2.55 3.89
CA ALA A 207 -10.54 3.87 3.29
C ALA A 207 -9.29 4.72 2.97
N PRO A 208 -8.31 4.21 2.19
CA PRO A 208 -7.22 5.03 1.69
C PRO A 208 -7.76 6.10 0.73
N LEU A 209 -7.12 7.27 0.72
CA LEU A 209 -7.35 8.25 -0.34
C LEU A 209 -6.39 7.95 -1.48
N VAL A 210 -6.92 7.62 -2.65
CA VAL A 210 -6.12 7.18 -3.80
C VAL A 210 -6.38 8.09 -5.00
N TYR A 211 -5.33 8.38 -5.75
CA TYR A 211 -5.38 9.14 -6.98
C TYR A 211 -4.81 8.35 -8.15
N HIS A 212 -5.40 8.58 -9.31
CA HIS A 212 -4.95 8.01 -10.58
C HIS A 212 -3.66 8.69 -11.04
N PHE A 213 -2.64 7.89 -11.34
CA PHE A 213 -1.50 8.32 -12.15
C PHE A 213 -1.41 7.51 -13.46
N GLY A 214 -1.72 6.21 -13.40
CA GLY A 214 -1.90 5.35 -14.57
C GLY A 214 -0.66 4.63 -15.08
N SER A 215 0.55 4.92 -14.56
CA SER A 215 1.81 4.32 -15.02
C SER A 215 2.74 3.89 -13.87
N THR A 216 3.61 2.90 -14.10
CA THR A 216 4.52 2.39 -13.06
C THR A 216 5.78 3.24 -12.86
N THR A 217 5.94 4.33 -13.60
CA THR A 217 7.10 5.24 -13.46
C THR A 217 6.67 6.70 -13.55
N PRO A 218 7.10 7.57 -12.62
CA PRO A 218 6.80 9.00 -12.68
C PRO A 218 7.32 9.67 -13.97
N SER A 219 8.38 9.11 -14.58
CA SER A 219 8.97 9.63 -15.81
C SER A 219 8.02 9.59 -17.02
N SER A 220 6.96 8.80 -16.97
CA SER A 220 5.94 8.75 -18.03
C SER A 220 5.20 10.08 -18.19
N ASN A 221 5.00 10.81 -17.07
CA ASN A 221 4.33 12.10 -17.05
C ASN A 221 4.64 12.86 -15.75
N VAL A 222 5.79 13.54 -15.71
CA VAL A 222 6.27 14.24 -14.50
C VAL A 222 5.31 15.34 -14.04
N LYS A 223 4.67 16.04 -14.99
CA LYS A 223 3.70 17.09 -14.65
C LYS A 223 2.47 16.53 -13.96
N LEU A 224 1.91 15.43 -14.48
CA LEU A 224 0.80 14.74 -13.84
C LEU A 224 1.20 14.25 -12.44
N TYR A 225 2.37 13.61 -12.33
CA TYR A 225 2.88 13.14 -11.04
C TYR A 225 2.95 14.29 -10.01
N ASN A 226 3.60 15.41 -10.37
CA ASN A 226 3.72 16.57 -9.48
C ASN A 226 2.36 17.21 -9.15
N LYS A 227 1.44 17.26 -10.11
CA LYS A 227 0.08 17.78 -9.90
C LYS A 227 -0.71 16.94 -8.89
N VAL A 228 -0.61 15.61 -8.99
CA VAL A 228 -1.25 14.70 -8.04
C VAL A 228 -0.56 14.74 -6.67
N VAL A 229 0.76 14.86 -6.61
CA VAL A 229 1.52 15.06 -5.36
C VAL A 229 1.05 16.33 -4.64
N SER A 230 0.93 17.46 -5.35
CA SER A 230 0.39 18.70 -4.77
C SER A 230 -1.03 18.50 -4.27
N LYS A 231 -1.89 17.82 -5.04
CA LYS A 231 -3.27 17.55 -4.61
C LYS A 231 -3.33 16.71 -3.33
N LEU A 232 -2.48 15.70 -3.21
CA LEU A 232 -2.37 14.88 -2.00
C LEU A 232 -1.93 15.70 -0.79
N ALA A 233 -0.97 16.61 -0.98
CA ALA A 233 -0.53 17.52 0.08
C ALA A 233 -1.67 18.47 0.52
N ASP A 234 -2.39 19.06 -0.43
CA ASP A 234 -3.54 19.94 -0.13
C ASP A 234 -4.62 19.22 0.70
N VAL A 235 -4.96 17.98 0.32
CA VAL A 235 -5.98 17.19 1.05
C VAL A 235 -5.47 16.76 2.42
N PHE A 236 -4.19 16.40 2.53
CA PHE A 236 -3.56 16.12 3.82
C PHE A 236 -3.62 17.35 4.74
N ASP A 237 -3.32 18.54 4.23
CA ASP A 237 -3.39 19.79 4.98
C ASP A 237 -4.81 20.15 5.41
N GLN A 238 -5.79 20.01 4.52
CA GLN A 238 -7.20 20.19 4.85
C GLN A 238 -7.63 19.27 5.98
N ARG A 239 -7.21 18.00 5.96
CA ARG A 239 -7.47 17.05 7.04
C ARG A 239 -6.81 17.49 8.35
N CYS A 240 -5.57 17.96 8.31
CA CYS A 240 -4.87 18.44 9.50
C CYS A 240 -5.58 19.65 10.14
N LYS A 241 -6.11 20.56 9.33
CA LYS A 241 -6.85 21.75 9.81
C LYS A 241 -8.11 21.38 10.60
N VAL A 242 -8.80 20.30 10.24
CA VAL A 242 -10.04 19.87 10.91
C VAL A 242 -9.85 18.74 11.93
N ASN A 243 -8.67 18.09 11.93
CA ASN A 243 -8.35 16.98 12.82
C ASN A 243 -7.00 17.20 13.49
N ARG A 244 -7.04 17.77 14.70
CA ARG A 244 -5.86 18.07 15.51
C ARG A 244 -5.00 16.82 15.78
N ARG A 245 -5.62 15.66 16.01
CA ARG A 245 -4.88 14.41 16.25
C ARG A 245 -4.09 13.98 15.01
N ALA A 246 -4.64 14.16 13.81
CA ALA A 246 -3.92 13.94 12.56
C ALA A 246 -2.78 14.96 12.39
N ALA A 247 -3.04 16.24 12.67
CA ALA A 247 -2.02 17.30 12.61
C ALA A 247 -0.82 17.01 13.52
N ILE A 248 -1.07 16.67 14.80
CA ILE A 248 -0.01 16.33 15.78
C ILE A 248 0.71 15.04 15.39
N SER A 249 0.01 14.08 14.78
CA SER A 249 0.65 12.81 14.40
C SER A 249 1.59 12.94 13.21
N GLY A 250 1.34 13.92 12.33
CA GLY A 250 2.14 14.18 11.15
C GLY A 250 2.02 13.10 10.08
N CYS A 251 3.01 13.02 9.20
CA CYS A 251 3.04 12.05 8.10
C CYS A 251 4.43 11.47 7.85
N VAL A 252 4.44 10.29 7.23
CA VAL A 252 5.63 9.62 6.72
C VAL A 252 5.44 9.39 5.23
N ILE A 253 6.35 9.90 4.40
CA ILE A 253 6.25 9.95 2.95
C ILE A 253 7.25 8.97 2.34
N ASN A 254 6.74 7.89 1.75
CA ASN A 254 7.54 6.96 0.96
C ASN A 254 7.65 7.46 -0.48
N THR A 255 8.86 7.49 -1.04
CA THR A 255 9.11 7.94 -2.42
C THR A 255 9.54 6.80 -3.33
N CYS A 256 9.42 6.98 -4.64
CA CYS A 256 10.03 6.08 -5.61
C CYS A 256 11.58 6.17 -5.59
N GLY A 257 12.25 5.21 -6.24
CA GLY A 257 13.71 5.15 -6.33
C GLY A 257 14.36 6.07 -7.38
N TRP A 258 13.62 7.01 -7.97
CA TRP A 258 14.11 7.88 -9.05
C TRP A 258 14.74 9.16 -8.49
N VAL A 259 16.06 9.12 -8.25
CA VAL A 259 16.76 10.17 -7.49
C VAL A 259 17.63 11.12 -8.33
N LYS A 260 17.57 11.03 -9.66
CA LYS A 260 18.41 11.81 -10.59
C LYS A 260 17.57 12.61 -11.57
N GLY A 261 18.10 13.75 -12.04
CA GLY A 261 17.46 14.57 -13.08
C GLY A 261 16.05 15.00 -12.68
N ALA A 262 15.05 14.73 -13.53
CA ALA A 262 13.65 15.04 -13.23
C ALA A 262 13.12 14.31 -11.98
N GLY A 263 13.67 13.15 -11.61
CA GLY A 263 13.33 12.46 -10.37
C GLY A 263 13.79 13.22 -9.12
N TYR A 264 14.97 13.84 -9.18
CA TYR A 264 15.43 14.74 -8.12
C TYR A 264 14.52 15.96 -7.97
N GLN A 265 14.10 16.56 -9.09
CA GLN A 265 13.14 17.67 -9.08
C GLN A 265 11.78 17.25 -8.50
N ALA A 266 11.33 16.03 -8.76
CA ALA A 266 10.11 15.48 -8.15
C ALA A 266 10.25 15.30 -6.63
N LEU A 267 11.44 14.96 -6.11
CA LEU A 267 11.71 14.92 -4.67
C LEU A 267 11.65 16.31 -4.04
N ILE A 268 12.24 17.33 -4.68
CA ILE A 268 12.16 18.73 -4.22
C ILE A 268 10.70 19.21 -4.24
N HIS A 269 9.96 18.90 -5.31
CA HIS A 269 8.54 19.23 -5.41
C HIS A 269 7.72 18.59 -4.28
N ALA A 270 7.92 17.29 -4.01
CA ALA A 270 7.24 16.60 -2.92
C ALA A 270 7.61 17.19 -1.54
N ALA A 271 8.89 17.49 -1.30
CA ALA A 271 9.34 18.11 -0.06
C ALA A 271 8.70 19.47 0.18
N THR A 272 8.58 20.27 -0.89
CA THR A 272 7.97 21.60 -0.85
C THR A 272 6.46 21.51 -0.66
N ALA A 273 5.78 20.70 -1.47
CA ALA A 273 4.33 20.55 -1.43
C ALA A 273 3.83 20.05 -0.06
N PHE A 274 4.53 19.09 0.54
CA PHE A 274 4.19 18.58 1.86
C PHE A 274 4.78 19.42 3.01
N GLU A 275 5.54 20.48 2.75
CA GLU A 275 6.20 21.28 3.80
C GLU A 275 6.98 20.39 4.79
N VAL A 276 7.86 19.54 4.25
CA VAL A 276 8.58 18.52 5.00
C VAL A 276 9.53 19.14 6.03
N ASP A 277 9.50 18.62 7.27
CA ASP A 277 10.39 19.06 8.35
C ASP A 277 11.68 18.22 8.41
N VAL A 278 11.59 16.93 8.03
CA VAL A 278 12.69 15.97 8.12
C VAL A 278 12.78 15.11 6.87
N ILE A 279 13.99 14.99 6.30
CA ILE A 279 14.26 14.07 5.20
C ILE A 279 15.27 13.01 5.63
N LEU A 280 14.86 11.75 5.52
CA LEU A 280 15.71 10.59 5.77
C LEU A 280 16.24 10.07 4.43
N VAL A 281 17.53 10.25 4.18
CA VAL A 281 18.20 9.77 2.97
C VAL A 281 18.85 8.43 3.25
N LEU A 282 18.44 7.38 2.53
CA LEU A 282 18.98 6.03 2.69
C LEU A 282 20.10 5.75 1.68
N ASP A 283 21.29 5.42 2.21
CA ASP A 283 22.43 4.85 1.46
C ASP A 283 22.82 5.64 0.21
N GLN A 284 22.79 6.98 0.26
CA GLN A 284 23.13 7.82 -0.89
C GLN A 284 23.65 9.22 -0.50
N GLU A 285 24.97 9.33 -0.29
CA GLU A 285 25.64 10.57 0.14
C GLU A 285 25.49 11.75 -0.82
N ARG A 286 25.54 11.48 -2.13
CA ARG A 286 25.37 12.53 -3.14
C ARG A 286 23.98 13.16 -3.05
N LEU A 287 22.93 12.33 -2.93
CA LEU A 287 21.56 12.80 -2.78
C LEU A 287 21.39 13.59 -1.48
N TYR A 288 21.99 13.12 -0.38
CA TYR A 288 22.01 13.84 0.89
C TYR A 288 22.62 15.24 0.75
N THR A 289 23.76 15.34 0.07
CA THR A 289 24.47 16.61 -0.13
C THR A 289 23.66 17.56 -1.02
N GLU A 290 23.08 17.05 -2.12
CA GLU A 290 22.22 17.82 -3.03
C GLU A 290 20.99 18.35 -2.29
N LEU A 291 20.25 17.49 -1.57
CA LEU A 291 19.05 17.89 -0.81
C LEU A 291 19.38 18.90 0.29
N LYS A 292 20.48 18.72 1.02
CA LYS A 292 20.91 19.64 2.08
C LYS A 292 21.31 21.02 1.53
N ARG A 293 21.80 21.09 0.29
CA ARG A 293 22.16 22.33 -0.39
C ARG A 293 20.93 23.06 -0.94
N ASP A 294 20.00 22.33 -1.54
CA ASP A 294 18.92 22.92 -2.34
C ASP A 294 17.63 23.17 -1.53
N LEU A 295 17.47 22.54 -0.36
CA LEU A 295 16.31 22.75 0.51
C LEU A 295 16.58 23.81 1.60
N PRO A 296 15.52 24.45 2.12
CA PRO A 296 15.66 25.43 3.20
C PRO A 296 16.37 24.85 4.44
N HIS A 297 17.17 25.69 5.12
CA HIS A 297 17.96 25.28 6.28
C HIS A 297 17.16 24.72 7.46
N PHE A 298 15.86 25.01 7.55
CA PHE A 298 15.00 24.46 8.60
C PHE A 298 14.67 22.97 8.36
N VAL A 299 14.77 22.49 7.12
CA VAL A 299 14.52 21.08 6.78
C VAL A 299 15.70 20.23 7.26
N LYS A 300 15.45 19.34 8.21
CA LYS A 300 16.47 18.47 8.79
C LYS A 300 16.74 17.28 7.88
N THR A 301 17.86 17.29 7.17
CA THR A 301 18.29 16.16 6.34
C THR A 301 19.19 15.22 7.14
N VAL A 302 18.86 13.93 7.21
CA VAL A 302 19.58 12.89 7.94
C VAL A 302 19.98 11.78 6.97
N LEU A 303 21.27 11.46 6.91
CA LEU A 303 21.77 10.29 6.18
C LEU A 303 21.70 9.06 7.08
N LEU A 304 21.10 7.98 6.59
CA LEU A 304 21.02 6.70 7.28
C LEU A 304 21.59 5.59 6.39
N PRO A 305 22.26 4.59 6.96
CA PRO A 305 22.69 3.41 6.22
C PRO A 305 21.49 2.54 5.83
N LYS A 306 21.60 1.81 4.72
CA LYS A 306 20.69 0.69 4.44
C LYS A 306 20.97 -0.47 5.40
N SER A 307 19.95 -1.27 5.70
CA SER A 307 20.18 -2.56 6.36
C SER A 307 20.90 -3.52 5.42
N GLY A 308 21.86 -4.29 5.94
CA GLY A 308 22.51 -5.37 5.19
C GLY A 308 21.56 -6.52 4.81
N GLY A 309 20.33 -6.52 5.33
CA GLY A 309 19.26 -7.46 4.96
C GLY A 309 18.44 -7.01 3.76
N VAL A 310 18.70 -5.83 3.19
CA VAL A 310 18.02 -5.38 1.98
C VAL A 310 18.59 -6.12 0.78
N VAL A 311 17.72 -6.72 -0.01
CA VAL A 311 18.06 -7.49 -1.21
C VAL A 311 17.70 -6.69 -2.46
N GLU A 312 18.58 -6.70 -3.46
CA GLU A 312 18.31 -6.12 -4.77
C GLU A 312 17.22 -6.91 -5.50
N ARG A 313 16.31 -6.20 -6.18
CA ARG A 313 15.15 -6.80 -6.82
C ARG A 313 15.28 -6.71 -8.33
N SER A 314 15.18 -7.86 -8.99
CA SER A 314 15.12 -7.96 -10.45
C SER A 314 13.89 -7.23 -11.01
N LYS A 315 13.92 -6.93 -12.31
CA LYS A 315 12.77 -6.34 -13.01
C LYS A 315 11.56 -7.29 -12.98
N ASP A 316 11.79 -8.59 -13.06
CA ASP A 316 10.75 -9.61 -13.04
C ASP A 316 10.11 -9.72 -11.66
N PHE A 317 10.91 -9.75 -10.58
CA PHE A 317 10.38 -9.72 -9.21
C PHE A 317 9.47 -8.49 -8.98
N ARG A 318 9.89 -7.31 -9.47
CA ARG A 318 9.07 -6.10 -9.38
C ARG A 318 7.79 -6.21 -10.19
N ARG A 319 7.82 -6.89 -11.34
CA ARG A 319 6.64 -7.12 -12.19
C ARG A 319 5.67 -8.06 -11.51
N GLU A 320 6.15 -9.19 -11.01
CA GLU A 320 5.34 -10.15 -10.24
C GLU A 320 4.72 -9.50 -9.00
N GLY A 321 5.49 -8.71 -8.26
CA GLY A 321 4.97 -7.95 -7.12
C GLY A 321 3.88 -6.94 -7.51
N ARG A 322 3.96 -6.32 -8.70
CA ARG A 322 2.86 -5.47 -9.21
C ARG A 322 1.61 -6.28 -9.53
N ASP A 323 1.79 -7.41 -10.19
CA ASP A 323 0.67 -8.30 -10.53
C ASP A 323 -0.01 -8.83 -9.26
N GLU A 324 0.78 -9.13 -8.21
CA GLU A 324 0.27 -9.54 -6.90
C GLU A 324 -0.47 -8.43 -6.17
N LEU A 325 -0.02 -7.17 -6.24
CA LEU A 325 -0.77 -6.04 -5.68
C LEU A 325 -2.14 -5.87 -6.35
N VAL A 326 -2.21 -6.05 -7.68
CA VAL A 326 -3.49 -6.01 -8.40
C VAL A 326 -4.37 -7.20 -8.01
N ARG A 327 -3.82 -8.42 -7.96
CA ARG A 327 -4.55 -9.61 -7.52
C ARG A 327 -5.11 -9.44 -6.12
N ARG A 328 -4.28 -9.01 -5.17
CA ARG A 328 -4.65 -8.79 -3.77
C ARG A 328 -5.73 -7.72 -3.60
N TYR A 329 -5.80 -6.73 -4.48
CA TYR A 329 -6.90 -5.76 -4.48
C TYR A 329 -8.27 -6.43 -4.74
N PHE A 330 -8.36 -7.39 -5.66
CA PHE A 330 -9.61 -8.07 -6.00
C PHE A 330 -9.93 -9.27 -5.10
N TYR A 331 -8.90 -10.04 -4.75
CA TYR A 331 -9.06 -11.31 -4.04
C TYR A 331 -8.72 -11.21 -2.54
N GLY A 332 -8.16 -10.10 -2.07
CA GLY A 332 -7.81 -9.92 -0.67
C GLY A 332 -6.63 -10.78 -0.22
N PHE A 333 -6.25 -10.64 1.05
CA PHE A 333 -5.25 -11.50 1.64
C PHE A 333 -5.76 -12.94 1.73
N ARG A 334 -4.97 -13.91 1.24
CA ARG A 334 -5.33 -15.34 1.16
C ARG A 334 -6.68 -15.62 0.49
N ASN A 335 -7.01 -14.88 -0.57
CA ASN A 335 -8.26 -15.05 -1.33
C ASN A 335 -9.54 -14.88 -0.49
N ALA A 336 -9.51 -14.03 0.54
CA ALA A 336 -10.64 -13.77 1.41
C ALA A 336 -11.76 -12.92 0.77
N TYR A 337 -11.51 -12.28 -0.38
CA TYR A 337 -12.49 -11.50 -1.13
C TYR A 337 -12.98 -12.26 -2.37
N PHE A 338 -14.23 -12.00 -2.74
CA PHE A 338 -14.92 -12.67 -3.85
C PHE A 338 -15.33 -11.63 -4.90
N PRO A 339 -14.47 -11.34 -5.90
CA PRO A 339 -14.78 -10.33 -6.91
C PRO A 339 -15.89 -10.80 -7.86
N HIS A 340 -16.50 -9.84 -8.54
CA HIS A 340 -17.62 -10.03 -9.45
C HIS A 340 -17.21 -9.84 -10.91
N ALA A 341 -17.77 -10.67 -11.79
CA ALA A 341 -17.61 -10.55 -13.24
C ALA A 341 -18.93 -10.17 -13.92
N PHE A 342 -18.95 -9.10 -14.72
CA PHE A 342 -20.17 -8.66 -15.42
C PHE A 342 -19.93 -7.71 -16.62
N ASP A 343 -20.85 -7.68 -17.59
CA ASP A 343 -20.82 -6.86 -18.83
C ASP A 343 -21.24 -5.38 -18.69
N VAL A 344 -20.34 -4.41 -18.72
CA VAL A 344 -20.69 -2.98 -18.73
C VAL A 344 -20.93 -2.51 -20.17
N LYS A 345 -22.05 -1.80 -20.44
CA LYS A 345 -22.30 -1.23 -21.77
C LYS A 345 -21.43 0.00 -22.01
N PHE A 346 -20.98 0.19 -23.24
CA PHE A 346 -20.21 1.38 -23.63
C PHE A 346 -20.97 2.68 -23.38
N SER A 347 -22.30 2.66 -23.51
CA SER A 347 -23.19 3.80 -23.25
C SER A 347 -23.27 4.21 -21.77
N ASP A 348 -22.96 3.30 -20.85
CA ASP A 348 -23.19 3.51 -19.41
C ASP A 348 -21.99 4.23 -18.75
N VAL A 349 -20.88 4.34 -19.47
CA VAL A 349 -19.62 4.90 -18.97
C VAL A 349 -18.98 5.87 -19.95
N LYS A 350 -18.08 6.70 -19.44
CA LYS A 350 -17.22 7.58 -20.22
C LYS A 350 -15.77 7.22 -19.91
N LEU A 351 -15.03 6.81 -20.94
CA LEU A 351 -13.63 6.42 -20.83
C LEU A 351 -12.71 7.57 -21.21
N TYR A 352 -11.67 7.77 -20.41
CA TYR A 352 -10.67 8.80 -20.63
C TYR A 352 -9.27 8.29 -20.34
N LYS A 353 -8.28 8.94 -20.96
CA LYS A 353 -6.87 8.80 -20.63
C LYS A 353 -6.29 10.17 -20.30
N VAL A 354 -5.45 10.23 -19.27
CA VAL A 354 -4.74 11.46 -18.90
C VAL A 354 -3.43 11.52 -19.67
N GLY A 355 -3.17 12.67 -20.29
CA GLY A 355 -2.03 12.88 -21.17
C GLY A 355 -2.39 12.57 -22.62
N ALA A 356 -2.33 13.59 -23.47
CA ALA A 356 -2.44 13.41 -24.91
C ALA A 356 -1.12 12.86 -25.49
N PRO A 357 -1.17 12.07 -26.58
CA PRO A 357 0.03 11.62 -27.27
C PRO A 357 0.90 12.81 -27.67
N PRO A 358 2.24 12.68 -27.65
CA PRO A 358 3.12 13.72 -28.16
C PRO A 358 2.83 13.93 -29.65
N ILE A 359 2.44 15.16 -30.00
CA ILE A 359 2.28 15.60 -31.39
C ILE A 359 3.45 16.51 -31.75
N PRO A 360 3.96 16.45 -33.00
CA PRO A 360 5.01 17.35 -33.45
C PRO A 360 4.62 18.83 -33.25
N ASP A 361 5.61 19.71 -33.04
CA ASP A 361 5.36 21.14 -32.83
C ASP A 361 4.59 21.78 -33.99
N SER A 362 4.79 21.27 -35.21
CA SER A 362 4.06 21.69 -36.41
C SER A 362 2.56 21.37 -36.38
N CYS A 363 2.12 20.49 -35.47
CA CYS A 363 0.73 20.07 -35.30
C CYS A 363 0.06 20.66 -34.04
N LEU A 364 0.77 21.50 -33.27
CA LEU A 364 0.19 22.18 -32.11
C LEU A 364 -0.69 23.36 -32.55
N PRO A 365 -1.89 23.53 -31.96
CA PRO A 365 -2.69 24.73 -32.16
C PRO A 365 -1.94 26.00 -31.77
N LEU A 366 -2.18 27.10 -32.47
CA LEU A 366 -1.60 28.41 -32.17
C LEU A 366 -1.82 28.78 -30.70
N GLY A 367 -0.73 28.96 -29.95
CA GLY A 367 -0.75 29.34 -28.53
C GLY A 367 -0.69 28.17 -27.54
N MET A 368 -0.77 26.91 -27.99
CA MET A 368 -0.61 25.74 -27.11
C MET A 368 0.85 25.29 -27.05
N SER A 369 1.31 24.93 -25.84
CA SER A 369 2.62 24.31 -25.64
C SER A 369 2.48 22.78 -25.56
N GLN A 370 3.52 22.02 -25.94
CA GLN A 370 3.57 20.56 -25.68
C GLN A 370 3.30 20.21 -24.21
N GLU A 371 3.63 21.15 -23.34
CA GLU A 371 3.51 21.10 -21.91
C GLU A 371 2.06 21.08 -21.39
N GLU A 372 1.11 21.66 -22.12
CA GLU A 372 -0.33 21.64 -21.78
C GLU A 372 -0.99 20.31 -22.15
N ASN A 373 -0.40 19.56 -23.10
CA ASN A 373 -0.91 18.25 -23.51
C ASN A 373 -0.75 17.17 -22.43
N GLN A 374 0.20 17.32 -21.51
CA GLN A 374 0.51 16.31 -20.49
C GLN A 374 -0.61 16.17 -19.43
N LEU A 375 -1.38 17.23 -19.17
CA LEU A 375 -2.52 17.17 -18.23
C LEU A 375 -3.87 17.06 -18.94
N LYS A 376 -3.87 17.04 -20.28
CA LYS A 376 -5.10 16.97 -21.05
C LYS A 376 -5.77 15.61 -20.86
N VAL A 377 -7.07 15.65 -20.61
CA VAL A 377 -7.90 14.45 -20.55
C VAL A 377 -8.46 14.18 -21.94
N VAL A 378 -8.15 13.01 -22.50
CA VAL A 378 -8.56 12.61 -23.85
C VAL A 378 -9.62 11.51 -23.76
N PRO A 379 -10.79 11.66 -24.41
CA PRO A 379 -11.78 10.59 -24.46
C PRO A 379 -11.25 9.39 -25.25
N ILE A 380 -11.54 8.19 -24.77
CA ILE A 380 -11.15 6.93 -25.40
C ILE A 380 -12.40 6.21 -25.89
N THR A 381 -12.42 5.85 -27.17
CA THR A 381 -13.46 4.98 -27.73
C THR A 381 -13.21 3.55 -27.25
N PRO A 382 -14.18 2.88 -26.61
CA PRO A 382 -14.01 1.50 -26.17
C PRO A 382 -13.69 0.57 -27.35
N GLY A 383 -12.64 -0.23 -27.21
CA GLY A 383 -12.14 -1.13 -28.24
C GLY A 383 -11.48 -2.38 -27.66
N ARG A 384 -11.09 -3.31 -28.54
CA ARG A 384 -10.42 -4.58 -28.16
C ARG A 384 -9.07 -4.37 -27.47
N ASP A 385 -8.46 -3.20 -27.67
CA ASP A 385 -7.22 -2.75 -27.02
C ASP A 385 -7.37 -2.53 -25.51
N LEU A 386 -8.61 -2.36 -25.01
CA LEU A 386 -8.87 -2.26 -23.57
C LEU A 386 -8.77 -3.58 -22.83
N VAL A 387 -8.73 -4.71 -23.52
CA VAL A 387 -8.62 -6.02 -22.86
C VAL A 387 -7.38 -6.07 -21.97
N HIS A 388 -7.58 -6.54 -20.75
CA HIS A 388 -6.62 -6.63 -19.64
C HIS A 388 -6.17 -5.29 -19.04
N HIS A 389 -6.63 -4.15 -19.54
CA HIS A 389 -6.31 -2.87 -18.91
C HIS A 389 -7.07 -2.71 -17.59
N VAL A 390 -6.37 -2.13 -16.61
CA VAL A 390 -6.97 -1.65 -15.37
C VAL A 390 -7.62 -0.28 -15.62
N LEU A 391 -8.83 -0.09 -15.10
CA LEU A 391 -9.59 1.16 -15.17
C LEU A 391 -9.78 1.71 -13.76
N SER A 392 -9.47 2.98 -13.53
CA SER A 392 -9.80 3.68 -12.29
C SER A 392 -11.21 4.27 -12.38
N LEU A 393 -12.04 4.07 -11.35
CA LEU A 393 -13.33 4.74 -11.24
C LEU A 393 -13.14 6.12 -10.61
N SER A 394 -13.22 7.18 -11.41
CA SER A 394 -13.07 8.55 -10.92
C SER A 394 -14.26 8.97 -10.04
N MET A 395 -13.98 9.64 -8.93
CA MET A 395 -15.00 10.23 -8.04
C MET A 395 -15.59 11.54 -8.55
N ALA A 396 -15.12 12.07 -9.69
CA ALA A 396 -15.70 13.25 -10.30
C ALA A 396 -17.18 13.03 -10.65
N GLU A 397 -18.02 14.05 -10.44
CA GLU A 397 -19.45 13.98 -10.74
C GLU A 397 -19.74 14.34 -12.20
N SER A 398 -18.89 15.17 -12.80
CA SER A 398 -19.01 15.60 -14.18
C SER A 398 -17.67 15.64 -14.92
N THR A 399 -17.73 15.68 -16.24
CA THR A 399 -16.55 15.84 -17.12
C THR A 399 -16.03 17.28 -17.17
N GLN A 400 -16.73 18.21 -16.50
CA GLN A 400 -16.29 19.60 -16.36
C GLN A 400 -15.36 19.78 -15.16
N GLU A 401 -15.38 18.84 -14.21
CA GLU A 401 -14.43 18.80 -13.11
C GLU A 401 -13.03 18.40 -13.58
N ASN A 402 -12.04 18.76 -12.75
CA ASN A 402 -10.66 18.39 -12.99
C ASN A 402 -10.43 16.90 -12.67
N LEU A 403 -10.62 16.04 -13.68
CA LEU A 403 -10.45 14.58 -13.54
C LEU A 403 -9.05 14.17 -13.07
N VAL A 404 -8.03 14.99 -13.31
CA VAL A 404 -6.66 14.76 -12.83
C VAL A 404 -6.57 14.87 -11.31
N GLU A 405 -7.40 15.73 -10.71
CA GLU A 405 -7.44 15.98 -9.26
C GLU A 405 -8.60 15.29 -8.55
N ALA A 406 -9.34 14.43 -9.25
CA ALA A 406 -10.38 13.62 -8.65
C ALA A 406 -9.76 12.35 -8.03
N SER A 407 -10.15 12.03 -6.80
CA SER A 407 -9.80 10.75 -6.20
C SER A 407 -10.50 9.61 -6.91
N VAL A 408 -10.09 8.38 -6.64
CA VAL A 408 -10.67 7.18 -7.24
C VAL A 408 -11.48 6.39 -6.22
N ALA A 409 -12.63 5.88 -6.63
CA ALA A 409 -13.49 5.02 -5.81
C ALA A 409 -12.93 3.60 -5.70
N GLY A 410 -12.18 3.17 -6.72
CA GLY A 410 -11.67 1.83 -6.87
C GLY A 410 -11.23 1.54 -8.30
N PHE A 411 -11.03 0.27 -8.61
CA PHE A 411 -10.50 -0.20 -9.88
C PHE A 411 -11.29 -1.36 -10.47
N LEU A 412 -11.31 -1.46 -11.79
CA LEU A 412 -11.84 -2.58 -12.56
C LEU A 412 -10.73 -3.14 -13.46
N VAL A 413 -10.84 -4.41 -13.82
CA VAL A 413 -10.03 -4.98 -14.92
C VAL A 413 -10.96 -5.39 -16.05
N VAL A 414 -10.68 -4.93 -17.27
CA VAL A 414 -11.42 -5.40 -18.45
C VAL A 414 -10.92 -6.79 -18.80
N THR A 415 -11.78 -7.80 -18.76
CA THR A 415 -11.41 -9.20 -19.07
C THR A 415 -11.76 -9.57 -20.51
N ALA A 416 -12.80 -8.97 -21.09
CA ALA A 416 -13.20 -9.17 -22.47
C ALA A 416 -13.91 -7.93 -23.04
N VAL A 417 -13.89 -7.79 -24.37
CA VAL A 417 -14.60 -6.72 -25.07
C VAL A 417 -15.38 -7.32 -26.24
N ASP A 418 -16.68 -7.07 -26.27
CA ASP A 418 -17.58 -7.47 -27.34
C ASP A 418 -18.06 -6.22 -28.09
N SER A 419 -17.47 -6.01 -29.27
CA SER A 419 -17.77 -4.87 -30.12
C SER A 419 -19.13 -4.98 -30.82
N GLU A 420 -19.70 -6.17 -30.99
CA GLU A 420 -21.02 -6.32 -31.60
C GLU A 420 -22.12 -5.97 -30.59
N ARG A 421 -21.98 -6.46 -29.35
CA ARG A 421 -22.90 -6.14 -28.25
C ARG A 421 -22.62 -4.78 -27.60
N GLN A 422 -21.52 -4.11 -27.97
CA GLN A 422 -21.07 -2.83 -27.40
C GLN A 422 -20.95 -2.89 -25.86
N VAL A 423 -20.33 -3.97 -25.37
CA VAL A 423 -20.08 -4.20 -23.94
C VAL A 423 -18.63 -4.60 -23.69
N PHE A 424 -18.13 -4.32 -22.49
CA PHE A 424 -16.91 -4.94 -21.99
C PHE A 424 -17.21 -5.69 -20.69
N THR A 425 -16.68 -6.89 -20.56
CA THR A 425 -16.76 -7.68 -19.31
C THR A 425 -15.68 -7.20 -18.37
N VAL A 426 -16.03 -6.89 -17.12
CA VAL A 426 -15.09 -6.46 -16.08
C VAL A 426 -15.00 -7.44 -14.92
N LEU A 427 -13.83 -7.53 -14.32
CA LEU A 427 -13.62 -7.95 -12.93
C LEU A 427 -13.76 -6.71 -12.03
N SER A 428 -14.60 -6.82 -10.99
CA SER A 428 -14.94 -5.73 -10.07
C SER A 428 -14.89 -6.22 -8.62
N PRO A 429 -14.37 -5.44 -7.65
CA PRO A 429 -14.42 -5.81 -6.24
C PRO A 429 -15.84 -5.76 -5.66
N ALA A 430 -16.77 -5.07 -6.34
CA ALA A 430 -18.16 -4.89 -5.90
C ALA A 430 -19.13 -5.30 -7.01
N PRO A 431 -20.36 -5.73 -6.68
CA PRO A 431 -21.38 -6.04 -7.67
C PRO A 431 -21.89 -4.78 -8.36
N ARG A 432 -22.72 -4.96 -9.39
CA ARG A 432 -23.43 -3.84 -10.03
C ARG A 432 -24.41 -3.14 -9.08
N PRO A 433 -24.76 -1.87 -9.36
CA PRO A 433 -24.23 -1.00 -10.42
C PRO A 433 -22.84 -0.46 -10.09
N LEU A 434 -22.11 0.02 -11.12
CA LEU A 434 -20.87 0.74 -10.88
C LEU A 434 -21.18 2.02 -10.07
N PRO A 435 -20.39 2.35 -9.03
CA PRO A 435 -20.63 3.54 -8.21
C PRO A 435 -20.36 4.84 -8.98
N ARG A 436 -19.59 4.77 -10.07
CA ARG A 436 -19.19 5.90 -10.91
C ARG A 436 -19.19 5.50 -12.38
N SER A 437 -19.48 6.46 -13.25
CA SER A 437 -19.54 6.28 -14.71
C SER A 437 -18.34 6.86 -15.46
N ILE A 438 -17.48 7.66 -14.81
CA ILE A 438 -16.26 8.19 -15.42
C ILE A 438 -15.10 7.25 -15.08
N LEU A 439 -14.47 6.69 -16.11
CA LEU A 439 -13.40 5.71 -16.00
C LEU A 439 -12.10 6.25 -16.62
N LEU A 440 -10.99 6.11 -15.91
CA LEU A 440 -9.65 6.49 -16.39
C LEU A 440 -8.86 5.22 -16.73
N VAL A 441 -8.38 5.13 -17.97
CA VAL A 441 -7.58 4.01 -18.47
C VAL A 441 -6.16 4.10 -17.91
N MET A 442 -5.66 3.03 -17.30
CA MET A 442 -4.27 2.92 -16.85
C MET A 442 -3.43 2.17 -17.89
N ASP A 443 -2.13 2.44 -17.96
CA ASP A 443 -1.16 1.63 -18.73
C ASP A 443 -0.83 0.29 -18.02
N ILE A 444 -1.42 0.06 -16.85
CA ILE A 444 -1.32 -1.18 -16.09
C ILE A 444 -2.22 -2.24 -16.73
N ARG A 445 -1.67 -3.43 -16.91
CA ARG A 445 -2.40 -4.60 -17.40
C ARG A 445 -2.38 -5.72 -16.38
N PHE A 446 -3.49 -6.43 -16.28
CA PHE A 446 -3.64 -7.60 -15.42
C PHE A 446 -4.43 -8.68 -16.14
N MET A 447 -3.86 -9.89 -16.17
CA MET A 447 -4.54 -11.08 -16.67
C MET A 447 -4.88 -11.95 -15.47
N ASP A 448 -6.17 -12.14 -15.26
CA ASP A 448 -6.68 -13.06 -14.25
C ASP A 448 -6.52 -14.50 -14.75
N LEU A 449 -5.33 -15.06 -14.54
CA LEU A 449 -5.05 -16.47 -14.80
C LEU A 449 -5.59 -17.27 -13.62
N LYS A 450 -6.71 -17.98 -13.85
CA LYS A 450 -7.29 -18.92 -12.89
C LYS A 450 -6.43 -20.16 -12.71
#